data_AF-A0A950DU95-F1
#
_entry.id   AF-A0A950DU95-F1
#
_cell.length_a   1.000
_cell.length_b   1.000
_cell.length_c   1.000
_cell.angle_alpha   90.00
_cell.angle_beta   90.00
_cell.angle_gamma   90.00
#
_symmetry.space_group_name_H-M   'P 1'
#
loop_
_entity.id
_entity.type
_entity.pdbx_description
1 polymer ?
#
loop_
_entity_poly.entity_id
_entity_poly.type
_entity_poly.pdbx_seq_one_letter_code
_entity_poly.pdbx_strand_id
1 'polypeptide(L)'
;MEPDAAQRPRRRQRTDAQRNVGFLLEAAKTVFATSGVDAPAKEITDQAGVGVGTLYRHFPRRSDLVAAVLQNEIDACAEAGPALSNTNEPTTALTKWLHRYTEFVGTKRGLATALHSGDPAFDALPT
;
A
#
# COMPACT_ATOMS: atom_id res chain seq x y z
N MET A 1 3.46 -25.48 -34.78
CA MET A 1 3.98 -24.32 -34.02
C MET A 1 3.01 -24.13 -32.85
N GLU A 2 3.28 -24.82 -31.75
CA GLU A 2 2.36 -24.92 -30.59
C GLU A 2 2.93 -24.04 -29.47
N PRO A 3 2.29 -22.91 -29.13
CA PRO A 3 2.67 -22.16 -27.95
C PRO A 3 1.79 -22.59 -26.76
N ASP A 4 2.37 -22.48 -25.57
CA ASP A 4 1.66 -21.89 -24.42
C ASP A 4 0.76 -22.78 -23.53
N ALA A 5 1.22 -23.98 -23.17
CA ALA A 5 0.70 -24.66 -21.96
C ALA A 5 1.45 -24.25 -20.68
N ALA A 6 2.74 -23.90 -20.79
CA ALA A 6 3.60 -23.56 -19.64
C ALA A 6 3.71 -22.04 -19.37
N GLN A 7 3.37 -21.18 -20.34
CA GLN A 7 3.40 -19.72 -20.20
C GLN A 7 2.08 -19.18 -19.58
N ARG A 8 0.93 -19.78 -19.90
CA ARG A 8 -0.39 -19.55 -19.26
C ARG A 8 -0.41 -19.69 -17.73
N PRO A 9 0.09 -20.78 -17.12
CA PRO A 9 0.09 -20.93 -15.66
C PRO A 9 1.03 -19.93 -14.98
N ARG A 10 2.18 -19.60 -15.59
CA ARG A 10 3.10 -18.58 -15.06
C ARG A 10 2.51 -17.16 -15.10
N ARG A 11 1.82 -16.80 -16.18
CA ARG A 11 1.15 -15.50 -16.30
C ARG A 11 0.01 -15.37 -15.29
N ARG A 12 -0.79 -16.41 -15.09
CA ARG A 12 -1.87 -16.43 -14.10
C ARG A 12 -1.34 -16.28 -12.67
N GLN A 13 -0.30 -17.02 -12.31
CA GLN A 13 0.35 -16.89 -10.99
C GLN A 13 0.89 -15.48 -10.72
N ARG A 14 1.50 -14.83 -11.72
CA ARG A 14 1.97 -13.44 -11.58
C ARG A 14 0.81 -12.46 -11.36
N THR A 15 -0.28 -12.60 -12.11
CA THR A 15 -1.47 -11.76 -11.93
C THR A 15 -2.08 -11.95 -10.55
N ASP A 16 -2.18 -13.18 -10.07
CA ASP A 16 -2.74 -13.49 -8.75
C ASP A 16 -1.85 -12.94 -7.63
N ALA A 17 -0.51 -13.06 -7.76
CA ALA A 17 0.43 -12.45 -6.83
C ALA A 17 0.31 -10.93 -6.80
N GLN A 18 0.17 -10.26 -7.96
CA GLN A 18 -0.01 -8.81 -8.03
C GLN A 18 -1.31 -8.36 -7.34
N ARG A 19 -2.40 -9.09 -7.57
CA ARG A 19 -3.70 -8.83 -6.91
C ARG A 19 -3.61 -9.01 -5.40
N ASN A 20 -2.95 -10.07 -4.94
CA ASN A 20 -2.74 -10.34 -3.53
C ASN A 20 -1.96 -9.21 -2.86
N VAL A 21 -0.93 -8.67 -3.52
CA VAL A 21 -0.20 -7.50 -3.02
C VAL A 21 -1.13 -6.29 -2.90
N GLY A 22 -1.95 -6.00 -3.90
CA GLY A 22 -2.94 -4.92 -3.83
C GLY A 22 -3.90 -5.06 -2.64
N PHE A 23 -4.44 -6.26 -2.42
CA PHE A 23 -5.33 -6.51 -1.26
C PHE A 23 -4.61 -6.36 0.08
N LEU A 24 -3.34 -6.80 0.17
CA LEU A 24 -2.53 -6.61 1.37
C LEU A 24 -2.31 -5.12 1.67
N LEU A 25 -2.01 -4.31 0.65
CA LEU A 25 -1.76 -2.88 0.84
C LEU A 25 -3.00 -2.13 1.32
N GLU A 26 -4.16 -2.40 0.72
CA GLU A 26 -5.44 -1.77 1.14
C GLU A 26 -5.85 -2.19 2.56
N ALA A 27 -5.69 -3.48 2.90
CA ALA A 27 -5.96 -3.96 4.25
C ALA A 27 -4.98 -3.37 5.27
N ALA A 28 -3.68 -3.37 4.97
CA ALA A 28 -2.64 -2.84 5.85
C ALA A 28 -2.85 -1.34 6.10
N LYS A 29 -3.15 -0.56 5.06
CA LYS A 29 -3.53 0.85 5.18
C LYS A 29 -4.67 1.04 6.19
N THR A 30 -5.74 0.26 6.05
CA THR A 30 -6.91 0.37 6.92
C THR A 30 -6.56 0.03 8.36
N VAL A 31 -5.91 -1.11 8.57
CA VAL A 31 -5.50 -1.58 9.90
C VAL A 31 -4.52 -0.61 10.56
N PHE A 32 -3.56 -0.05 9.81
CA PHE A 32 -2.62 0.93 10.36
C PHE A 32 -3.31 2.24 10.75
N ALA A 33 -4.36 2.65 10.02
CA ALA A 33 -5.16 3.81 10.35
C ALA A 33 -5.94 3.65 11.66
N THR A 34 -6.47 2.45 11.92
CA THR A 34 -7.39 2.18 13.03
C THR A 34 -6.68 1.65 14.28
N SER A 35 -5.80 0.68 14.08
CA SER A 35 -5.18 -0.16 15.11
C SER A 35 -3.69 0.15 15.30
N GLY A 36 -3.15 1.06 14.49
CA GLY A 36 -1.75 1.47 14.51
C GLY A 36 -0.83 0.49 13.78
N VAL A 37 0.41 0.91 13.58
CA VAL A 37 1.39 0.15 12.80
C VAL A 37 1.93 -1.07 13.52
N ASP A 38 1.56 -1.35 14.76
CA ASP A 38 1.97 -2.56 15.51
C ASP A 38 0.89 -3.65 15.53
N ALA A 39 -0.28 -3.39 14.91
CA ALA A 39 -1.40 -4.32 14.84
C ALA A 39 -1.00 -5.74 14.36
N PRO A 40 -1.60 -6.83 14.86
CA PRO A 40 -1.19 -8.17 14.47
C PRO A 40 -1.25 -8.40 12.94
N ALA A 41 -0.22 -9.02 12.36
CA ALA A 41 -0.22 -9.36 10.92
C ALA A 41 -1.44 -10.19 10.51
N LYS A 42 -2.00 -10.96 11.45
CA LYS A 42 -3.23 -11.74 11.27
C LYS A 42 -4.44 -10.85 10.94
N GLU A 43 -4.57 -9.69 11.58
CA GLU A 43 -5.66 -8.74 11.35
C GLU A 43 -5.62 -8.22 9.90
N ILE A 44 -4.43 -7.90 9.41
CA ILE A 44 -4.18 -7.48 8.03
C ILE A 44 -4.55 -8.60 7.05
N THR A 45 -4.11 -9.84 7.32
CA THR A 45 -4.36 -10.97 6.41
C THR A 45 -5.82 -11.41 6.39
N ASP A 46 -6.49 -11.37 7.55
CA ASP A 46 -7.92 -11.68 7.67
C ASP A 46 -8.73 -10.66 6.86
N GLN A 47 -8.39 -9.37 6.97
CA GLN A 47 -9.03 -8.31 6.19
C GLN A 47 -8.72 -8.39 4.69
N ALA A 48 -7.50 -8.77 4.30
CA ALA A 48 -7.09 -8.90 2.91
C ALA A 48 -7.60 -10.20 2.24
N GLY A 49 -8.07 -11.18 3.02
CA GLY A 49 -8.49 -12.49 2.50
C GLY A 49 -7.35 -13.32 1.93
N VAL A 50 -6.11 -13.11 2.40
CA VAL A 50 -4.90 -13.81 1.94
C VAL A 50 -4.16 -14.44 3.11
N GLY A 51 -3.46 -15.55 2.87
CA GLY A 51 -2.73 -16.24 3.94
C GLY A 51 -1.50 -15.48 4.46
N VAL A 52 -1.17 -15.68 5.74
CA VAL A 52 0.03 -15.12 6.40
C VAL A 52 1.33 -15.46 5.67
N GLY A 53 1.45 -16.66 5.08
CA GLY A 53 2.61 -17.04 4.28
C GLY A 53 2.79 -16.19 3.02
N THR A 54 1.70 -15.68 2.44
CA THR A 54 1.73 -14.75 1.32
C THR A 54 2.23 -13.37 1.77
N LEU A 55 1.75 -12.88 2.92
CA LEU A 55 2.22 -11.62 3.49
C LEU A 55 3.73 -11.63 3.70
N TYR A 56 4.27 -12.61 4.45
CA TYR A 56 5.70 -12.66 4.74
C TYR A 56 6.58 -13.00 3.52
N ARG A 57 6.01 -13.63 2.48
CA ARG A 57 6.73 -13.83 1.22
C ARG A 57 6.93 -12.51 0.47
N HIS A 58 5.96 -11.59 0.53
CA HIS A 58 6.03 -10.29 -0.15
C HIS A 58 6.69 -9.21 0.73
N PHE A 59 6.47 -9.28 2.03
CA PHE A 59 6.95 -8.33 3.03
C PHE A 59 7.60 -9.10 4.19
N PRO A 60 8.87 -9.54 4.03
CA PRO A 60 9.58 -10.30 5.05
C PRO A 60 9.67 -9.56 6.38
N ARG A 61 9.80 -8.23 6.34
CA ARG A 61 9.80 -7.35 7.52
C ARG A 61 8.54 -6.51 7.54
N ARG A 62 8.17 -6.12 8.76
CA ARG A 62 7.05 -5.20 8.99
C ARG A 62 7.30 -3.82 8.37
N SER A 63 8.54 -3.36 8.43
CA SER A 63 8.99 -2.13 7.79
C SER A 63 8.86 -2.18 6.26
N ASP A 64 9.05 -3.33 5.62
CA ASP A 64 8.82 -3.50 4.17
C ASP A 64 7.34 -3.25 3.82
N LEU A 65 6.41 -3.80 4.61
CA LEU A 65 4.97 -3.58 4.41
C LEU A 65 4.59 -2.11 4.63
N VAL A 66 5.13 -1.50 5.67
CA VAL A 66 4.92 -0.07 5.97
C VAL A 66 5.41 0.81 4.82
N ALA A 67 6.63 0.59 4.34
CA ALA A 67 7.20 1.35 3.23
C ALA A 67 6.37 1.18 1.95
N ALA A 68 5.90 -0.04 1.66
CA ALA A 68 5.07 -0.30 0.50
C ALA A 68 3.70 0.39 0.57
N VAL A 69 3.06 0.43 1.75
CA VAL A 69 1.81 1.19 1.96
C VAL A 69 2.05 2.68 1.73
N LEU A 70 3.13 3.23 2.29
CA LEU A 70 3.48 4.64 2.10
C LEU A 70 3.72 4.99 0.64
N GLN A 71 4.49 4.18 -0.08
CA GLN A 71 4.76 4.38 -1.50
C GLN A 71 3.47 4.32 -2.33
N ASN A 72 2.63 3.31 -2.09
CA ASN A 72 1.36 3.16 -2.80
C ASN A 72 0.44 4.39 -2.62
N GLU A 73 0.38 4.97 -1.42
CA GLU A 73 -0.43 6.15 -1.17
C GLU A 73 0.16 7.43 -1.80
N ILE A 74 1.50 7.57 -1.82
CA ILE A 74 2.18 8.66 -2.51
C ILE A 74 1.90 8.58 -4.01
N ASP A 75 2.06 7.41 -4.61
CA ASP A 75 1.78 7.17 -6.03
C ASP A 75 0.31 7.45 -6.34
N ALA A 76 -0.60 6.98 -5.49
CA ALA A 76 -2.03 7.23 -5.65
C ALA A 76 -2.39 8.72 -5.55
N CYS A 77 -1.68 9.51 -4.74
CA CYS A 77 -1.84 10.97 -4.69
C CYS A 77 -1.26 11.66 -5.93
N ALA A 78 -0.10 11.20 -6.42
CA ALA A 78 0.53 11.73 -7.63
C ALA A 78 -0.35 11.51 -8.86
N GLU A 79 -0.88 10.28 -9.03
CA GLU A 79 -1.78 9.92 -10.13
C GLU A 79 -3.13 10.66 -10.06
N ALA A 80 -3.60 10.98 -8.85
CA ALA A 80 -4.85 11.71 -8.67
C ALA A 80 -4.77 13.15 -9.21
N GLY A 81 -3.61 13.80 -9.13
CA GLY A 81 -3.43 15.21 -9.48
C GLY A 81 -3.90 15.53 -10.90
N PRO A 82 -3.32 14.89 -11.94
CA PRO A 82 -3.72 15.11 -13.33
C PRO A 82 -5.19 14.75 -13.61
N ALA A 83 -5.69 13.67 -13.02
CA ALA A 83 -7.08 13.25 -13.21
C ALA A 83 -8.08 14.26 -12.63
N LEU A 84 -7.77 14.80 -11.44
CA LEU A 84 -8.59 15.82 -10.79
C LEU A 84 -8.54 17.15 -11.53
N SER A 85 -7.37 17.58 -12.00
CA SER A 85 -7.24 18.84 -12.76
C SER A 85 -7.95 18.80 -14.11
N ASN A 86 -8.01 17.63 -14.76
CA ASN A 86 -8.68 17.49 -16.05
C ASN A 86 -10.21 17.46 -15.96
N THR A 87 -10.77 17.18 -14.77
CA THR A 87 -12.21 16.94 -14.59
C THR A 87 -12.90 17.94 -13.65
N ASN A 88 -12.16 18.90 -13.09
CA ASN A 88 -12.69 19.86 -12.12
C ASN A 88 -12.08 21.24 -12.33
N GLU A 89 -12.81 22.27 -11.91
CA GLU A 89 -12.26 23.63 -11.78
C GLU A 89 -11.04 23.65 -10.84
N PRO A 90 -10.04 24.54 -11.07
CA PRO A 90 -8.75 24.50 -10.38
C PRO A 90 -8.85 24.42 -8.85
N THR A 91 -9.69 25.25 -8.23
CA THR A 91 -9.89 25.27 -6.78
C THR A 91 -10.52 23.97 -6.27
N THR A 92 -11.45 23.39 -7.03
CA THR A 92 -12.11 22.11 -6.70
C THR A 92 -11.12 20.95 -6.84
N ALA A 93 -10.31 20.93 -7.90
CA ALA A 93 -9.26 19.94 -8.10
C ALA A 93 -8.26 19.96 -6.94
N LEU A 94 -7.76 21.15 -6.57
CA LEU A 94 -6.82 21.33 -5.47
C LEU A 94 -7.43 20.90 -4.13
N THR A 95 -8.67 21.29 -3.84
CA THR A 95 -9.37 20.93 -2.59
C THR A 95 -9.52 19.41 -2.49
N LYS A 96 -9.96 18.73 -3.57
CA LYS A 96 -10.08 17.27 -3.60
C LYS A 96 -8.72 16.58 -3.41
N TRP A 97 -7.69 17.10 -4.04
CA TRP A 97 -6.33 16.57 -3.89
C TRP A 97 -5.80 16.74 -2.46
N LEU A 98 -6.01 17.91 -1.84
CA LEU A 98 -5.63 18.17 -0.44
C LEU A 98 -6.39 17.28 0.55
N HIS A 99 -7.68 17.01 0.32
CA HIS A 99 -8.43 16.06 1.15
C HIS A 99 -7.82 14.66 1.08
N ARG A 100 -7.49 14.18 -0.12
CA ARG A 100 -6.82 12.88 -0.29
C ARG A 100 -5.45 12.83 0.39
N TYR A 101 -4.66 13.89 0.22
CA TYR A 101 -3.34 14.00 0.86
C TYR A 101 -3.42 14.04 2.39
N THR A 102 -4.40 14.76 2.95
CA THR A 102 -4.58 14.85 4.41
C THR A 102 -5.12 13.54 5.01
N GLU A 103 -5.93 12.77 4.28
CA GLU A 103 -6.33 11.41 4.65
C GLU A 103 -5.11 10.46 4.73
N PHE A 104 -4.18 10.60 3.79
CA PHE A 104 -2.87 9.91 3.82
C PHE A 104 -1.97 10.36 4.99
N VAL A 105 -1.92 11.65 5.31
CA VAL A 105 -1.12 12.14 6.45
C VAL A 105 -1.77 11.76 7.79
N GLY A 106 -3.10 11.61 7.84
CA GLY A 106 -3.81 11.13 9.02
C GLY A 106 -3.45 9.70 9.42
N THR A 107 -3.23 8.82 8.43
CA THR A 107 -2.71 7.45 8.63
C THR A 107 -1.31 7.46 9.25
N LYS A 108 -0.53 8.55 9.09
CA LYS A 108 0.84 8.66 9.62
C LYS A 108 0.95 8.79 11.13
N ARG A 109 -0.11 9.10 11.89
CA ARG A 109 0.01 9.12 13.36
C ARG A 109 0.33 7.75 13.94
N GLY A 110 -0.18 6.67 13.33
CA GLY A 110 0.25 5.31 13.65
C GLY A 110 1.69 5.04 13.18
N LEU A 111 2.10 5.59 12.03
CA LEU A 111 3.41 5.38 11.40
C LEU A 111 4.55 6.17 12.03
N ALA A 112 4.28 7.32 12.63
CA ALA A 112 5.28 8.17 13.28
C ALA A 112 6.02 7.41 14.38
N THR A 113 5.33 6.54 15.10
CA THR A 113 5.91 5.66 16.13
C THR A 113 6.88 4.64 15.54
N ALA A 114 6.57 4.07 14.36
CA ALA A 114 7.47 3.14 13.65
C ALA A 114 8.68 3.84 13.04
N LEU A 115 8.51 5.04 12.45
CA LEU A 115 9.62 5.84 11.93
C LEU A 115 10.61 6.27 13.02
N HIS A 116 10.17 6.37 14.29
CA HIS A 116 11.02 6.66 15.44
C HIS A 116 11.54 5.40 16.18
N SER A 117 11.26 4.19 15.67
CA SER A 117 11.68 2.93 16.32
C SER A 117 13.16 2.59 16.15
N GLY A 118 13.88 3.28 15.25
CA GLY A 118 15.29 3.03 14.95
C GLY A 118 15.55 1.82 14.04
N ASP A 119 14.53 1.29 13.34
CA ASP A 119 14.71 0.25 12.33
C ASP A 119 15.38 0.84 11.05
N PRO A 120 16.56 0.34 10.63
CA PRO A 120 17.29 0.82 9.45
C PRO A 120 16.51 0.72 8.13
N ALA A 121 15.45 -0.09 8.08
CA ALA A 121 14.58 -0.18 6.92
C ALA A 121 13.83 1.13 6.63
N PHE A 122 13.69 2.02 7.61
CA PHE A 122 13.07 3.34 7.43
C PHE A 122 14.04 4.44 7.00
N ASP A 123 15.36 4.21 7.04
CA ASP A 123 16.38 5.16 6.59
C ASP A 123 16.33 5.41 5.07
N ALA A 124 15.70 4.51 4.32
CA ALA A 124 15.56 4.59 2.87
C ALA A 124 14.34 5.41 2.40
N LEU A 125 13.48 5.86 3.32
CA LEU A 125 12.34 6.71 2.97
C LEU A 125 12.78 8.17 2.83
N PRO A 126 12.35 8.88 1.77
CA PRO A 126 12.69 10.28 1.60
C PRO A 126 12.13 11.11 2.77
N THR A 127 13.00 11.92 3.38
CA THR A 127 12.70 12.82 4.50
C THR A 127 11.96 14.07 4.03
#